data_AF-H3GEP8-F1
#
_entry.id   AF-H3GEP8-F1
#
_cell.length_a   1.000
_cell.length_b   1.000
_cell.length_c   1.000
_cell.angle_alpha   90.00
_cell.angle_beta   90.00
_cell.angle_gamma   90.00
#
_symmetry.space_group_name_H-M   'P 1'
#
loop_
_entity.id
_entity.type
_entity.pdbx_description
1 polymer ?
#
loop_
_entity_poly.entity_id
_entity_poly.type
_entity_poly.pdbx_seq_one_letter_code
_entity_poly.pdbx_strand_id
1 'polypeptide(L)'
;MSNLAGLHASLHEYETAARWADAACRFGFFPAAETADQLRKLAAERESLPQKVLGILDMDTTPRVLTEPRFQRQNTTPTLDELRAIDTSYGKRLLSAKEMMLKAMQHLTSSDPDDMIRAVQLAAKAYRIEDATLVFSKEEMFCAESLVSCLQDVGVLLNSDMALLLHPPDASALVAFWKSMQLQFPEDLMICRRAACAYMFKAYAGADIKRGVQLFQRALGLLPHPDDDRDPQTIGVLYEAAAAYYQTEELERAEVLFSRFLNHAPADGHRKVPEAHFILGLIALRKITDGPQRTKKRTKGVIKKAGSVAAAHLREGVALLEHVPPFLRGGSQESPNRTALERMLMLIGETPLSSGKAIATSPNAKKWGGEFVSGPRRHLELRSDTSMLRSMWRERIATTAESAYNTKGRTNIPSSITPPRQSSVSSKANNIFTPATIDELFSALKDHVFTGRVIECIVVSVPSFNGSSFQFVIEDSQREPARIAVYDAPQLLMAQLVPGRALRLLNPYVRLANDGSIMLRVDNPSSTIEVQTLHAICWVCAAGQQPGEALKKCAKCHKALYCSKRCQTQDWSVDGHRFLCAAFRKS
;
A
#
# COMPACT_ATOMS: atom_id res chain seq x y z
N MET A 1 3.16 -0.42 35.41
CA MET A 1 3.06 1.03 35.69
C MET A 1 4.39 1.72 35.41
N SER A 2 4.77 1.82 34.13
CA SER A 2 5.98 2.58 33.75
C SER A 2 5.93 3.00 32.28
N ASN A 3 5.58 4.25 32.03
CA ASN A 3 6.43 5.27 31.39
C ASN A 3 5.61 6.57 31.27
N LEU A 4 5.86 7.49 32.21
CA LEU A 4 5.09 8.71 32.46
C LEU A 4 5.61 9.95 31.71
N ALA A 5 6.60 9.79 30.83
CA ALA A 5 7.24 10.91 30.12
C ALA A 5 6.50 11.36 28.83
N GLY A 6 5.54 10.58 28.33
CA GLY A 6 4.70 10.97 27.18
C GLY A 6 3.48 11.82 27.55
N LEU A 7 3.23 12.03 28.85
CA LEU A 7 1.91 12.43 29.31
C LEU A 7 1.60 13.93 29.15
N HIS A 8 2.56 14.83 28.90
CA HIS A 8 2.21 16.27 28.78
C HIS A 8 1.32 16.59 27.56
N ALA A 9 1.33 15.75 26.51
CA ALA A 9 0.41 15.82 25.37
C ALA A 9 -0.98 15.19 25.65
N SER A 10 -1.11 14.37 26.70
CA SER A 10 -2.25 13.47 26.87
C SER A 10 -3.42 14.01 27.70
N LEU A 11 -3.32 15.19 28.34
CA LEU A 11 -4.48 15.71 29.08
C LEU A 11 -5.65 16.03 28.13
N HIS A 12 -5.34 16.69 27.00
CA HIS A 12 -6.30 16.96 25.94
C HIS A 12 -6.80 15.66 25.28
N GLU A 13 -5.94 14.63 25.17
CA GLU A 13 -6.30 13.33 24.60
C GLU A 13 -7.28 12.56 25.49
N TYR A 14 -7.10 12.57 26.82
CA TYR A 14 -8.04 11.93 27.76
C TYR A 14 -9.40 12.60 27.73
N GLU A 15 -9.43 13.94 27.70
CA GLU A 15 -10.68 14.68 27.65
C GLU A 15 -11.38 14.55 26.29
N THR A 16 -10.61 14.53 25.21
CA THR A 16 -11.13 14.24 23.86
C THR A 16 -11.68 12.83 23.80
N ALA A 17 -10.94 11.82 24.26
CA ALA A 17 -11.38 10.43 24.31
C ALA A 17 -12.65 10.25 25.18
N ALA A 18 -12.77 10.97 26.30
CA ALA A 18 -13.98 10.98 27.10
C ALA A 18 -15.18 11.57 26.34
N ARG A 19 -14.98 12.63 25.54
CA ARG A 19 -16.03 13.20 24.67
C ARG A 19 -16.48 12.22 23.59
N TRP A 20 -15.55 11.46 23.00
CA TRP A 20 -15.89 10.39 22.04
C TRP A 20 -16.66 9.24 22.69
N ALA A 21 -16.28 8.84 23.91
CA ALA A 21 -16.97 7.79 24.66
C ALA A 21 -18.39 8.22 25.09
N ASP A 22 -18.58 9.50 25.47
CA ASP A 22 -19.90 10.09 25.69
C ASP A 22 -20.77 10.06 24.43
N ALA A 23 -20.20 10.45 23.29
CA ALA A 23 -20.90 10.43 22.02
C ALA A 23 -21.38 9.01 21.71
N ALA A 24 -20.51 8.01 21.84
CA ALA A 24 -20.88 6.60 21.67
C ALA A 24 -22.01 6.13 22.61
N CYS A 25 -21.98 6.55 23.89
CA CYS A 25 -23.04 6.18 24.83
C CYS A 25 -24.42 6.74 24.42
N ARG A 26 -24.47 7.95 23.85
CA ARG A 26 -25.73 8.56 23.38
C ARG A 26 -26.36 7.80 22.21
N PHE A 27 -25.56 7.00 21.49
CA PHE A 27 -26.03 6.10 20.43
C PHE A 27 -26.34 4.68 20.92
N GLY A 28 -26.55 4.48 22.22
CA GLY A 28 -26.96 3.19 22.80
C GLY A 28 -25.80 2.25 23.13
N PHE A 29 -24.55 2.69 22.98
CA PHE A 29 -23.39 1.95 23.49
C PHE A 29 -23.18 2.23 24.99
N PHE A 30 -24.08 1.74 25.82
CA PHE A 30 -24.07 1.98 27.28
C PHE A 30 -22.73 1.69 28.00
N PRO A 31 -21.89 0.73 27.57
CA PRO A 31 -20.54 0.54 28.15
C PRO A 31 -19.58 1.72 27.93
N ALA A 32 -19.88 2.61 26.98
CA ALA A 32 -19.05 3.78 26.69
C ALA A 32 -19.18 4.88 27.75
N ALA A 33 -20.29 4.95 28.49
CA ALA A 33 -20.41 5.88 29.64
C ALA A 33 -19.38 5.56 30.74
N GLU A 34 -19.22 4.28 31.09
CA GLU A 34 -18.23 3.86 32.08
C GLU A 34 -16.81 4.17 31.61
N THR A 35 -16.55 4.03 30.30
CA THR A 35 -15.28 4.38 29.69
C THR A 35 -15.03 5.90 29.74
N ALA A 36 -16.04 6.73 29.48
CA ALA A 36 -15.95 8.18 29.59
C ALA A 36 -15.63 8.62 31.02
N ASP A 37 -16.31 8.05 32.01
CA ASP A 37 -16.09 8.36 33.43
C ASP A 37 -14.71 7.91 33.92
N GLN A 38 -14.24 6.75 33.47
CA GLN A 38 -12.87 6.29 33.75
C GLN A 38 -11.83 7.25 33.16
N LEU A 39 -12.02 7.73 31.94
CA LEU A 39 -11.11 8.67 31.28
C LEU A 39 -11.10 10.04 31.98
N ARG A 40 -12.26 10.56 32.42
CA ARG A 40 -12.34 11.79 33.22
C ARG A 40 -11.70 11.63 34.59
N LYS A 41 -11.90 10.49 35.24
CA LYS A 41 -11.28 10.18 36.53
C LYS A 41 -9.76 10.18 36.41
N LEU A 42 -9.21 9.58 35.35
CA LEU A 42 -7.77 9.60 35.06
C LEU A 42 -7.25 11.02 34.79
N ALA A 43 -8.04 11.89 34.15
CA ALA A 43 -7.70 13.30 33.95
C ALA A 43 -7.68 14.07 35.28
N ALA A 44 -8.70 13.90 36.14
CA ALA A 44 -8.83 14.57 37.43
C ALA A 44 -7.80 14.08 38.48
N GLU A 45 -7.52 12.76 38.52
CA GLU A 45 -6.44 12.18 39.34
C GLU A 45 -5.08 12.76 38.98
N ARG A 46 -4.92 13.20 37.73
CA ARG A 46 -3.69 13.83 37.27
C ARG A 46 -3.61 15.31 37.59
N GLU A 47 -4.72 16.06 37.48
CA GLU A 47 -4.78 17.48 37.90
C GLU A 47 -4.56 17.66 39.41
N SER A 48 -4.94 16.67 40.21
CA SER A 48 -4.79 16.68 41.67
C SER A 48 -3.38 16.32 42.18
N LEU A 49 -2.44 15.98 41.30
CA LEU A 49 -1.05 15.70 41.70
C LEU A 49 -0.33 16.98 42.14
N PRO A 50 0.39 16.98 43.29
CA PRO A 50 1.08 18.17 43.77
C PRO A 50 2.09 18.72 42.75
N GLN A 51 2.15 20.04 42.56
CA GLN A 51 3.09 20.69 41.61
C GLN A 51 4.55 20.29 41.79
N LYS A 52 4.99 19.90 43.00
CA LYS A 52 6.34 19.36 43.25
C LYS A 52 6.58 17.98 42.61
N VAL A 53 5.54 17.15 42.43
CA VAL A 53 5.62 15.85 41.75
C VAL A 53 5.62 16.05 40.23
N LEU A 54 4.86 17.03 39.72
CA LEU A 54 4.91 17.45 38.32
C LEU A 54 6.30 18.04 37.97
N GLY A 55 6.87 18.88 38.84
CA GLY A 55 8.21 19.44 38.66
C GLY A 55 9.36 18.43 38.66
N ILE A 56 9.20 17.27 39.33
CA ILE A 56 10.20 16.17 39.28
C ILE A 56 10.08 15.36 37.98
N LEU A 57 8.89 15.33 37.37
CA LEU A 57 8.65 14.69 36.07
C LEU A 57 9.07 15.56 34.87
N ASP A 58 9.14 16.89 35.05
CA ASP A 58 9.51 17.86 34.00
C ASP A 58 11.01 18.23 33.97
N MET A 59 11.83 17.76 34.91
CA MET A 59 13.22 18.23 35.10
C MET A 59 14.28 17.69 34.12
N ASP A 60 13.90 16.98 33.04
CA ASP A 60 14.87 16.38 32.12
C ASP A 60 14.89 16.94 30.68
N THR A 61 14.30 18.12 30.43
CA THR A 61 14.55 18.82 29.16
C THR A 61 14.69 20.33 29.35
N THR A 62 15.93 20.80 29.46
CA THR A 62 16.26 22.17 29.04
C THR A 62 16.51 22.16 27.53
N PRO A 63 15.76 22.94 26.71
CA PRO A 63 16.04 22.99 25.29
C PRO A 63 17.23 23.93 25.05
N ARG A 64 18.38 23.34 24.68
CA ARG A 64 19.41 24.07 23.95
C ARG A 64 18.87 24.31 22.54
N VAL A 65 18.66 25.59 22.22
CA VAL A 65 18.29 26.07 20.89
C VAL A 65 19.38 25.66 19.90
N LEU A 66 19.15 24.55 19.19
CA LEU A 66 19.77 24.26 17.91
C LEU A 66 18.63 23.86 16.97
N THR A 67 18.46 24.68 15.95
CA THR A 67 17.53 24.50 14.83
C THR A 67 17.75 23.14 14.17
N GLU A 68 16.88 22.17 14.46
CA GLU A 68 16.82 20.92 13.70
C GLU A 68 16.05 21.12 12.37
N PRO A 69 16.50 20.53 11.26
CA PRO A 69 15.75 20.49 10.02
C PRO A 69 14.60 19.49 10.18
N ARG A 70 13.37 19.99 10.21
CA ARG A 70 12.15 19.17 10.10
C ARG A 70 12.12 18.49 8.72
N PHE A 71 12.52 17.23 8.63
CA PHE A 71 12.24 16.41 7.46
C PHE A 71 10.86 15.76 7.58
N GLN A 72 9.91 16.30 6.81
CA GLN A 72 8.53 15.84 6.65
C GLN A 72 8.45 14.44 6.03
N ARG A 73 7.53 13.61 6.52
CA ARG A 73 7.15 12.32 5.92
C ARG A 73 6.54 12.53 4.53
N GLN A 74 6.89 11.70 3.55
CA GLN A 74 6.35 11.71 2.17
C GLN A 74 5.00 10.99 1.97
N ASN A 75 4.19 10.83 3.02
CA ASN A 75 2.77 10.47 2.89
C ASN A 75 1.90 11.57 3.51
N THR A 76 2.28 12.83 3.31
CA THR A 76 1.42 13.95 3.64
C THR A 76 0.40 14.08 2.53
N THR A 77 -0.86 13.82 2.85
CA THR A 77 -1.95 14.40 2.07
C THR A 77 -1.67 15.88 1.86
N PRO A 78 -1.93 16.41 0.66
CA PRO A 78 -1.58 17.79 0.37
C PRO A 78 -2.29 18.73 1.35
N THR A 79 -1.54 19.72 1.82
CA THR A 79 -2.05 20.84 2.61
C THR A 79 -2.96 21.72 1.75
N LEU A 80 -3.78 22.55 2.39
CA LEU A 80 -4.62 23.51 1.67
C LEU A 80 -3.79 24.47 0.81
N ASP A 81 -2.59 24.86 1.27
CA ASP A 81 -1.73 25.77 0.53
C ASP A 81 -1.10 25.10 -0.70
N GLU A 82 -0.71 23.82 -0.60
CA GLU A 82 -0.28 23.03 -1.76
C GLU A 82 -1.41 22.86 -2.78
N LEU A 83 -2.65 22.68 -2.33
CA LEU A 83 -3.82 22.59 -3.23
C LEU A 83 -4.17 23.95 -3.87
N ARG A 84 -4.07 25.06 -3.12
CA ARG A 84 -4.27 26.42 -3.63
C ARG A 84 -3.22 26.81 -4.67
N ALA A 85 -2.01 26.27 -4.56
CA ALA A 85 -0.96 26.49 -5.55
C ALA A 85 -1.25 25.85 -6.92
N ILE A 86 -2.21 24.91 -6.99
CA ILE A 86 -2.64 24.31 -8.25
C ILE A 86 -3.74 25.17 -8.87
N ASP A 87 -3.34 26.15 -9.68
CA ASP A 87 -4.26 27.06 -10.37
C ASP A 87 -4.87 26.43 -11.63
N THR A 88 -5.43 25.23 -11.50
CA THR A 88 -6.19 24.56 -12.57
C THR A 88 -7.64 24.34 -12.13
N SER A 89 -8.55 24.17 -13.09
CA SER A 89 -9.95 23.86 -12.77
C SER A 89 -10.08 22.58 -11.95
N TYR A 90 -9.26 21.57 -12.25
CA TYR A 90 -9.16 20.32 -11.51
C TYR A 90 -8.62 20.53 -10.09
N GLY A 91 -7.55 21.30 -9.93
CA GLY A 91 -6.98 21.66 -8.62
C GLY A 91 -7.97 22.35 -7.70
N LYS A 92 -8.74 23.31 -8.23
CA LYS A 92 -9.81 24.02 -7.50
C LYS A 92 -10.91 23.09 -7.00
N ARG A 93 -11.27 22.04 -7.75
CA ARG A 93 -12.23 21.03 -7.30
C ARG A 93 -11.67 20.19 -6.14
N LEU A 94 -10.41 19.77 -6.23
CA LEU A 94 -9.76 19.02 -5.16
C LEU A 94 -9.60 19.87 -3.89
N LEU A 95 -9.27 21.15 -4.04
CA LEU A 95 -9.26 22.11 -2.93
C LEU A 95 -10.64 22.21 -2.28
N SER A 96 -11.70 22.41 -3.08
CA SER A 96 -13.08 22.46 -2.59
C SER A 96 -13.48 21.18 -1.85
N ALA A 97 -13.10 20.01 -2.37
CA ALA A 97 -13.31 18.73 -1.70
C ALA A 97 -12.61 18.69 -0.32
N LYS A 98 -11.34 19.09 -0.25
CA LYS A 98 -10.57 19.14 0.99
C LYS A 98 -11.18 20.10 2.00
N GLU A 99 -11.60 21.29 1.58
CA GLU A 99 -12.25 22.28 2.44
C GLU A 99 -13.59 21.77 2.99
N MET A 100 -14.41 21.11 2.16
CA MET A 100 -15.64 20.48 2.62
C MET A 100 -15.39 19.35 3.61
N MET A 101 -14.37 18.51 3.38
CA MET A 101 -14.00 17.44 4.30
C MET A 101 -13.51 18.00 5.64
N LEU A 102 -12.67 19.03 5.63
CA LEU A 102 -12.22 19.70 6.86
C LEU A 102 -13.38 20.35 7.62
N LYS A 103 -14.33 20.97 6.91
CA LYS A 103 -15.55 21.50 7.51
C LYS A 103 -16.40 20.39 8.12
N ALA A 104 -16.53 19.25 7.45
CA ALA A 104 -17.19 18.07 8.00
C ALA A 104 -16.52 17.63 9.31
N MET A 105 -15.18 17.55 9.35
CA MET A 105 -14.44 17.17 10.55
C MET A 105 -14.67 18.13 11.73
N GLN A 106 -14.86 19.43 11.47
CA GLN A 106 -15.21 20.39 12.52
C GLN A 106 -16.57 20.06 13.14
N HIS A 107 -17.57 19.76 12.31
CA HIS A 107 -18.92 19.38 12.78
C HIS A 107 -18.95 18.01 13.48
N LEU A 108 -18.03 17.10 13.17
CA LEU A 108 -17.94 15.79 13.85
C LEU A 108 -17.66 15.90 15.35
N THR A 109 -17.10 17.02 15.80
CA THR A 109 -16.85 17.25 17.23
C THR A 109 -18.07 17.76 17.99
N SER A 110 -19.18 18.04 17.29
CA SER A 110 -20.42 18.51 17.89
C SER A 110 -21.13 17.42 18.68
N SER A 111 -21.77 17.83 19.76
CA SER A 111 -22.67 17.00 20.56
C SER A 111 -24.09 16.92 19.99
N ASP A 112 -24.41 17.78 19.02
CA ASP A 112 -25.73 17.86 18.39
C ASP A 112 -25.86 16.79 17.27
N PRO A 113 -26.82 15.86 17.36
CA PRO A 113 -27.08 14.88 16.31
C PRO A 113 -27.31 15.50 14.93
N ASP A 114 -27.93 16.68 14.86
CA ASP A 114 -28.18 17.35 13.58
C ASP A 114 -26.88 17.87 12.96
N ASP A 115 -25.92 18.32 13.77
CA ASP A 115 -24.58 18.67 13.31
C ASP A 115 -23.82 17.45 12.80
N MET A 116 -23.96 16.29 13.45
CA MET A 116 -23.33 15.04 13.00
C MET A 116 -23.90 14.60 11.65
N ILE A 117 -25.22 14.69 11.46
CA ILE A 117 -25.85 14.43 10.16
C ILE A 117 -25.34 15.41 9.10
N ARG A 118 -25.26 16.71 9.42
CA ARG A 118 -24.67 17.73 8.53
C ARG A 118 -23.21 17.42 8.19
N ALA A 119 -22.42 16.92 9.14
CA ALA A 119 -21.04 16.53 8.94
C ALA A 119 -20.93 15.39 7.91
N VAL A 120 -21.71 14.32 8.06
CA VAL A 120 -21.72 13.20 7.10
C VAL A 120 -22.18 13.65 5.73
N GLN A 121 -23.21 14.51 5.65
CA GLN A 121 -23.67 15.07 4.37
C GLN A 121 -22.57 15.90 3.68
N LEU A 122 -21.81 16.70 4.43
CA LEU A 122 -20.68 17.46 3.88
C LEU A 122 -19.54 16.55 3.42
N ALA A 123 -19.17 15.54 4.22
CA ALA A 123 -18.15 14.55 3.85
C ALA A 123 -18.56 13.76 2.61
N ALA A 124 -19.84 13.39 2.50
CA ALA A 124 -20.39 12.68 1.36
C ALA A 124 -20.35 13.52 0.08
N LYS A 125 -20.72 14.82 0.18
CA LYS A 125 -20.58 15.77 -0.93
C LYS A 125 -19.13 15.95 -1.35
N ALA A 126 -18.20 16.00 -0.40
CA ALA A 126 -16.77 16.04 -0.69
C ALA A 126 -16.31 14.78 -1.42
N TYR A 127 -16.78 13.60 -0.98
CA TYR A 127 -16.45 12.31 -1.56
C TYR A 127 -17.00 12.11 -2.98
N ARG A 128 -18.09 12.79 -3.35
CA ARG A 128 -18.63 12.79 -4.72
C ARG A 128 -17.71 13.48 -5.72
N ILE A 129 -16.83 14.38 -5.28
CA ILE A 129 -15.88 15.02 -6.18
C ILE A 129 -14.89 13.96 -6.66
N GLU A 130 -14.70 13.90 -7.98
CA GLU A 130 -13.78 12.94 -8.57
C GLU A 130 -12.37 13.10 -8.00
N ASP A 131 -11.76 11.96 -7.65
CA ASP A 131 -10.42 11.86 -7.06
C ASP A 131 -10.24 12.56 -5.71
N ALA A 132 -11.32 13.00 -5.05
CA ALA A 132 -11.29 13.65 -3.74
C ALA A 132 -10.57 12.81 -2.67
N THR A 133 -10.67 11.47 -2.75
CA THR A 133 -9.98 10.56 -1.82
C THR A 133 -8.46 10.68 -1.86
N LEU A 134 -7.88 11.25 -2.92
CA LEU A 134 -6.42 11.48 -3.01
C LEU A 134 -5.95 12.64 -2.13
N VAL A 135 -6.85 13.52 -1.71
CA VAL A 135 -6.54 14.68 -0.86
C VAL A 135 -6.99 14.51 0.58
N PHE A 136 -7.71 13.43 0.88
CA PHE A 136 -8.14 13.10 2.23
C PHE A 136 -7.10 12.23 2.95
N SER A 137 -6.92 12.51 4.23
CA SER A 137 -6.11 11.69 5.13
C SER A 137 -6.87 10.42 5.46
N LYS A 138 -6.12 9.40 5.89
CA LYS A 138 -6.73 8.14 6.31
C LYS A 138 -7.64 8.37 7.53
N GLU A 139 -7.25 9.30 8.39
CA GLU A 139 -8.00 9.69 9.58
C GLU A 139 -9.31 10.39 9.21
N GLU A 140 -9.28 11.38 8.31
CA GLU A 140 -10.49 12.06 7.82
C GLU A 140 -11.49 11.07 7.21
N MET A 141 -10.99 10.17 6.36
CA MET A 141 -11.81 9.12 5.74
C MET A 141 -12.41 8.18 6.77
N PHE A 142 -11.57 7.64 7.67
CA PHE A 142 -12.01 6.71 8.71
C PHE A 142 -13.08 7.31 9.61
N CYS A 143 -12.95 8.60 9.98
CA CYS A 143 -13.96 9.30 10.78
C CYS A 143 -15.30 9.43 10.05
N ALA A 144 -15.28 9.81 8.77
CA ALA A 144 -16.50 9.92 7.96
C ALA A 144 -17.20 8.56 7.77
N GLU A 145 -16.43 7.52 7.47
CA GLU A 145 -16.90 6.13 7.30
C GLU A 145 -17.52 5.60 8.60
N SER A 146 -16.81 5.76 9.73
CA SER A 146 -17.28 5.27 11.03
C SER A 146 -18.58 5.95 11.46
N LEU A 147 -18.71 7.25 11.20
CA LEU A 147 -19.92 7.97 11.57
C LEU A 147 -21.13 7.54 10.71
N VAL A 148 -20.96 7.37 9.39
CA VAL A 148 -22.09 6.93 8.56
C VAL A 148 -22.57 5.52 8.95
N SER A 149 -21.66 4.62 9.32
CA SER A 149 -22.03 3.31 9.87
C SER A 149 -22.79 3.43 11.19
N CYS A 150 -22.34 4.30 12.10
CA CYS A 150 -23.04 4.54 13.36
C CYS A 150 -24.45 5.09 13.14
N LEU A 151 -24.63 6.05 12.21
CA LEU A 151 -25.94 6.58 11.86
C LEU A 151 -26.86 5.49 11.28
N GLN A 152 -26.31 4.60 10.46
CA GLN A 152 -27.05 3.45 9.92
C GLN A 152 -27.52 2.51 11.02
N ASP A 153 -26.65 2.20 11.99
CA ASP A 153 -26.94 1.28 13.10
C ASP A 153 -28.06 1.80 14.01
N VAL A 154 -28.17 3.12 14.17
CA VAL A 154 -29.26 3.75 14.94
C VAL A 154 -30.51 4.04 14.11
N GLY A 155 -30.58 3.50 12.88
CA GLY A 155 -31.76 3.54 12.04
C GLY A 155 -31.98 4.84 11.27
N VAL A 156 -30.95 5.69 11.12
CA VAL A 156 -31.03 6.85 10.24
C VAL A 156 -31.09 6.38 8.79
N LEU A 157 -32.12 6.84 8.06
CA LEU A 157 -32.25 6.56 6.65
C LEU A 157 -31.14 7.28 5.86
N LEU A 158 -30.22 6.51 5.30
CA LEU A 158 -29.15 7.05 4.46
C LEU A 158 -29.68 7.42 3.08
N ASN A 159 -29.33 8.62 2.61
CA ASN A 159 -29.50 8.98 1.21
C ASN A 159 -28.34 8.43 0.36
N SER A 160 -28.43 8.59 -0.96
CA SER A 160 -27.40 8.06 -1.87
C SER A 160 -26.02 8.70 -1.68
N ASP A 161 -25.95 9.97 -1.26
CA ASP A 161 -24.68 10.63 -0.91
C ASP A 161 -24.01 9.91 0.26
N MET A 162 -24.73 9.73 1.36
CA MET A 162 -24.20 9.10 2.57
C MET A 162 -23.82 7.64 2.32
N ALA A 163 -24.59 6.92 1.49
CA ALA A 163 -24.28 5.55 1.12
C ALA A 163 -22.92 5.40 0.41
N LEU A 164 -22.39 6.45 -0.24
CA LEU A 164 -21.06 6.42 -0.85
C LEU A 164 -19.91 6.39 0.16
N LEU A 165 -20.15 6.81 1.40
CA LEU A 165 -19.18 6.74 2.50
C LEU A 165 -19.16 5.38 3.19
N LEU A 166 -20.10 4.49 2.87
CA LEU A 166 -20.07 3.13 3.40
C LEU A 166 -19.00 2.31 2.67
N HIS A 167 -18.28 1.52 3.44
CA HIS A 167 -17.29 0.57 2.93
C HIS A 167 -17.75 -0.86 3.16
N PRO A 168 -17.45 -1.79 2.23
CA PRO A 168 -17.68 -3.20 2.50
C PRO A 168 -16.79 -3.66 3.68
N PRO A 169 -17.23 -4.69 4.43
CA PRO A 169 -16.47 -5.19 5.58
C PRO A 169 -15.09 -5.74 5.17
N ASP A 170 -14.96 -6.24 3.94
CA ASP A 170 -13.70 -6.66 3.35
C ASP A 170 -13.72 -6.60 1.81
N ALA A 171 -12.56 -6.81 1.20
CA ALA A 171 -12.38 -6.78 -0.25
C ALA A 171 -13.15 -7.90 -0.99
N SER A 172 -13.45 -9.02 -0.32
CA SER A 172 -14.21 -10.14 -0.93
C SER A 172 -15.70 -9.80 -1.07
N ALA A 173 -16.22 -8.95 -0.18
CA ALA A 173 -17.60 -8.47 -0.19
C ALA A 173 -17.82 -7.26 -1.13
N LEU A 174 -16.77 -6.67 -1.71
CA LEU A 174 -16.84 -5.42 -2.46
C LEU A 174 -17.86 -5.46 -3.61
N VAL A 175 -17.85 -6.52 -4.44
CA VAL A 175 -18.79 -6.63 -5.57
C VAL A 175 -20.22 -6.81 -5.07
N ALA A 176 -20.45 -7.67 -4.08
CA ALA A 176 -21.78 -7.89 -3.51
C ALA A 176 -22.35 -6.61 -2.88
N PHE A 177 -21.50 -5.88 -2.16
CA PHE A 177 -21.83 -4.59 -1.55
C PHE A 177 -22.27 -3.57 -2.59
N TRP A 178 -21.43 -3.28 -3.59
CA TRP A 178 -21.78 -2.27 -4.61
C TRP A 178 -22.92 -2.71 -5.52
N LYS A 179 -23.09 -4.01 -5.75
CA LYS A 179 -24.29 -4.56 -6.39
C LYS A 179 -25.55 -4.22 -5.59
N SER A 180 -25.53 -4.42 -4.28
CA SER A 180 -26.66 -4.08 -3.40
C SER A 180 -26.95 -2.57 -3.44
N MET A 181 -25.92 -1.73 -3.35
CA MET A 181 -26.08 -0.28 -3.45
C MET A 181 -26.67 0.15 -4.80
N GLN A 182 -26.20 -0.44 -5.91
CA GLN A 182 -26.73 -0.14 -7.25
C GLN A 182 -28.20 -0.57 -7.41
N LEU A 183 -28.64 -1.65 -6.75
CA LEU A 183 -30.04 -2.05 -6.76
C LEU A 183 -30.92 -1.08 -5.95
N GLN A 184 -30.40 -0.53 -4.84
CA GLN A 184 -31.12 0.44 -4.02
C GLN A 184 -31.18 1.83 -4.67
N PHE A 185 -30.12 2.22 -5.37
CA PHE A 185 -29.97 3.54 -6.00
C PHE A 185 -29.64 3.42 -7.50
N PRO A 186 -30.56 2.87 -8.32
CA PRO A 186 -30.27 2.53 -9.72
C PRO A 186 -30.06 3.76 -10.64
N GLU A 187 -30.53 4.93 -10.21
CA GLU A 187 -30.41 6.20 -10.95
C GLU A 187 -29.27 7.08 -10.43
N ASP A 188 -28.54 6.64 -9.40
CA ASP A 188 -27.40 7.42 -8.90
C ASP A 188 -26.16 7.13 -9.73
N LEU A 189 -25.68 8.18 -10.43
CA LEU A 189 -24.51 8.13 -11.30
C LEU A 189 -23.27 7.56 -10.59
N MET A 190 -22.98 8.05 -9.37
CA MET A 190 -21.75 7.69 -8.66
C MET A 190 -21.82 6.26 -8.12
N ILE A 191 -22.98 5.83 -7.65
CA ILE A 191 -23.17 4.44 -7.20
C ILE A 191 -23.08 3.48 -8.39
N CYS A 192 -23.70 3.81 -9.53
CA CYS A 192 -23.56 3.03 -10.77
C CYS A 192 -22.11 2.91 -11.21
N ARG A 193 -21.36 4.02 -11.18
CA ARG A 193 -19.93 4.08 -11.50
C ARG A 193 -19.10 3.20 -10.55
N ARG A 194 -19.29 3.31 -9.23
CA ARG A 194 -18.57 2.49 -8.24
C ARG A 194 -18.85 1.00 -8.39
N ALA A 195 -20.11 0.65 -8.63
CA ALA A 195 -20.49 -0.73 -8.95
C ALA A 195 -19.83 -1.22 -10.23
N ALA A 196 -19.83 -0.42 -11.30
CA ALA A 196 -19.15 -0.75 -12.54
C ALA A 196 -17.66 -1.04 -12.31
N CYS A 197 -16.95 -0.16 -11.58
CA CYS A 197 -15.56 -0.39 -11.20
C CYS A 197 -15.37 -1.70 -10.44
N ALA A 198 -16.18 -1.98 -9.41
CA ALA A 198 -16.08 -3.20 -8.62
C ALA A 198 -16.21 -4.47 -9.49
N TYR A 199 -17.14 -4.46 -10.46
CA TYR A 199 -17.34 -5.57 -11.39
C TYR A 199 -16.16 -5.81 -12.36
N MET A 200 -15.38 -4.77 -12.69
CA MET A 200 -14.26 -4.87 -13.65
C MET A 200 -13.00 -5.50 -13.06
N PHE A 201 -12.80 -5.45 -11.74
CA PHE A 201 -11.60 -5.99 -11.10
C PHE A 201 -11.71 -7.51 -10.90
N LYS A 202 -11.08 -8.28 -11.82
CA LYS A 202 -11.03 -9.76 -11.80
C LYS A 202 -10.56 -10.38 -10.48
N ALA A 203 -9.84 -9.61 -9.66
CA ALA A 203 -9.36 -10.08 -8.35
C ALA A 203 -10.49 -10.27 -7.33
N TYR A 204 -11.66 -9.67 -7.54
CA TYR A 204 -12.77 -9.78 -6.61
C TYR A 204 -13.68 -10.96 -6.93
N ALA A 205 -14.14 -11.64 -5.88
CA ALA A 205 -15.16 -12.68 -6.01
C ALA A 205 -16.44 -12.08 -6.62
N GLY A 206 -16.98 -12.74 -7.65
CA GLY A 206 -18.19 -12.29 -8.33
C GLY A 206 -17.97 -11.18 -9.38
N ALA A 207 -16.73 -10.83 -9.70
CA ALA A 207 -16.43 -9.93 -10.81
C ALA A 207 -17.02 -10.46 -12.14
N ASP A 208 -17.64 -9.55 -12.89
CA ASP A 208 -18.27 -9.81 -14.18
C ASP A 208 -18.03 -8.58 -15.06
N ILE A 209 -17.00 -8.67 -15.87
CA ILE A 209 -16.55 -7.58 -16.73
C ILE A 209 -17.66 -7.13 -17.69
N LYS A 210 -18.46 -8.06 -18.23
CA LYS A 210 -19.55 -7.70 -19.13
C LYS A 210 -20.60 -6.87 -18.40
N ARG A 211 -20.92 -7.25 -17.16
CA ARG A 211 -21.81 -6.47 -16.31
C ARG A 211 -21.22 -5.11 -15.94
N GLY A 212 -19.92 -5.04 -15.66
CA GLY A 212 -19.20 -3.79 -15.43
C GLY A 212 -19.34 -2.82 -16.61
N VAL A 213 -19.14 -3.29 -17.85
CA VAL A 213 -19.34 -2.50 -19.07
C VAL A 213 -20.79 -2.03 -19.21
N GLN A 214 -21.79 -2.88 -18.95
CA GLN A 214 -23.20 -2.49 -18.98
C GLN A 214 -23.51 -1.39 -17.95
N LEU A 215 -22.92 -1.44 -16.77
CA LEU A 215 -23.09 -0.40 -15.75
C LEU A 215 -22.39 0.90 -16.13
N PHE A 216 -21.25 0.86 -16.82
CA PHE A 216 -20.64 2.07 -17.41
C PHE A 216 -21.50 2.66 -18.53
N GLN A 217 -22.12 1.83 -19.38
CA GLN A 217 -23.10 2.30 -20.37
C GLN A 217 -24.30 2.97 -19.69
N ARG A 218 -24.79 2.39 -18.58
CA ARG A 218 -25.84 3.00 -17.77
C ARG A 218 -25.39 4.34 -17.19
N ALA A 219 -24.19 4.40 -16.60
CA ALA A 219 -23.63 5.63 -16.05
C ALA A 219 -23.50 6.74 -17.10
N LEU A 220 -23.04 6.42 -18.31
CA LEU A 220 -23.03 7.37 -19.44
C LEU A 220 -24.44 7.90 -19.76
N GLY A 221 -25.45 7.04 -19.69
CA GLY A 221 -26.85 7.44 -19.89
C GLY A 221 -27.48 8.22 -18.73
N LEU A 222 -26.84 8.26 -17.56
CA LEU A 222 -27.26 9.03 -16.38
C LEU A 222 -26.57 10.39 -16.27
N LEU A 223 -25.66 10.72 -17.19
CA LEU A 223 -25.03 12.03 -17.21
C LEU A 223 -26.09 13.12 -17.44
N PRO A 224 -26.07 14.22 -16.65
CA PRO A 224 -27.08 15.27 -16.77
C PRO A 224 -27.01 15.99 -18.12
N HIS A 225 -25.81 16.09 -18.68
CA HIS A 225 -25.55 16.70 -19.98
C HIS A 225 -24.67 15.77 -20.80
N PRO A 226 -25.24 14.73 -21.44
CA PRO A 226 -24.47 13.73 -22.15
C PRO A 226 -23.76 14.29 -23.39
N ASP A 227 -24.12 15.49 -23.84
CA ASP A 227 -23.49 16.23 -24.93
C ASP A 227 -22.53 17.34 -24.43
N ASP A 228 -22.60 17.73 -23.15
CA ASP A 228 -21.65 18.67 -22.56
C ASP A 228 -20.53 17.91 -21.85
N ASP A 229 -19.52 17.57 -22.63
CA ASP A 229 -18.35 16.87 -22.14
C ASP A 229 -17.46 17.73 -21.21
N ARG A 230 -17.75 19.03 -21.05
CA ARG A 230 -17.01 19.91 -20.13
C ARG A 230 -17.42 19.70 -18.67
N ASP A 231 -18.53 19.01 -18.41
CA ASP A 231 -18.95 18.67 -17.05
C ASP A 231 -17.88 17.77 -16.38
N PRO A 232 -17.31 18.18 -15.23
CA PRO A 232 -16.45 17.35 -14.41
C PRO A 232 -16.90 15.90 -14.23
N GLN A 233 -18.19 15.66 -14.03
CA GLN A 233 -18.72 14.32 -13.80
C GLN A 233 -18.68 13.47 -15.09
N THR A 234 -18.96 14.10 -16.23
CA THR A 234 -18.87 13.49 -17.57
C THR A 234 -17.44 13.01 -17.86
N ILE A 235 -16.44 13.85 -17.60
CA ILE A 235 -15.02 13.56 -17.85
C ILE A 235 -14.58 12.25 -17.15
N GLY A 236 -14.90 12.10 -15.86
CA GLY A 236 -14.53 10.92 -15.09
C GLY A 236 -15.16 9.63 -15.60
N VAL A 237 -16.45 9.69 -15.97
CA VAL A 237 -17.20 8.54 -16.50
C VAL A 237 -16.72 8.15 -17.89
N LEU A 238 -16.41 9.12 -18.77
CA LEU A 238 -15.86 8.88 -20.10
C LEU A 238 -14.57 8.06 -20.03
N TYR A 239 -13.62 8.46 -19.19
CA TYR A 239 -12.35 7.75 -19.03
C TYR A 239 -12.55 6.31 -18.56
N GLU A 240 -13.40 6.10 -17.54
CA GLU A 240 -13.59 4.77 -16.95
C GLU A 240 -14.35 3.82 -17.88
N ALA A 241 -15.35 4.33 -18.59
CA ALA A 241 -16.02 3.59 -19.65
C ALA A 241 -15.04 3.23 -20.78
N ALA A 242 -14.19 4.17 -21.22
CA ALA A 242 -13.16 3.91 -22.22
C ALA A 242 -12.18 2.81 -21.77
N ALA A 243 -11.72 2.87 -20.52
CA ALA A 243 -10.85 1.87 -19.93
C ALA A 243 -11.55 0.50 -19.85
N ALA A 244 -12.84 0.45 -19.56
CA ALA A 244 -13.61 -0.79 -19.55
C ALA A 244 -13.70 -1.43 -20.94
N TYR A 245 -14.00 -0.63 -21.98
CA TYR A 245 -14.02 -1.11 -23.37
C TYR A 245 -12.63 -1.57 -23.84
N TYR A 246 -11.57 -0.89 -23.41
CA TYR A 246 -10.20 -1.32 -23.70
C TYR A 246 -9.91 -2.70 -23.09
N GLN A 247 -10.39 -2.96 -21.87
CA GLN A 247 -10.25 -4.26 -21.20
C GLN A 247 -11.09 -5.37 -21.84
N THR A 248 -12.21 -5.04 -22.51
CA THR A 248 -13.04 -6.00 -23.27
C THR A 248 -12.66 -6.14 -24.74
N GLU A 249 -11.54 -5.54 -25.16
CA GLU A 249 -11.04 -5.55 -26.54
C GLU A 249 -11.98 -4.88 -27.56
N GLU A 250 -12.92 -4.04 -27.10
CA GLU A 250 -13.75 -3.17 -27.95
C GLU A 250 -12.99 -1.89 -28.30
N LEU A 251 -11.87 -2.05 -29.02
CA LEU A 251 -10.84 -1.01 -29.23
C LEU A 251 -11.38 0.26 -29.91
N GLU A 252 -12.30 0.13 -30.87
CA GLU A 252 -12.92 1.27 -31.55
C GLU A 252 -13.72 2.15 -30.59
N ARG A 253 -14.49 1.53 -29.70
CA ARG A 253 -15.29 2.27 -28.70
C ARG A 253 -14.39 2.91 -27.65
N ALA A 254 -13.36 2.19 -27.20
CA ALA A 254 -12.37 2.73 -26.29
C ALA A 254 -11.66 3.96 -26.88
N GLU A 255 -11.22 3.89 -28.14
CA GLU A 255 -10.55 5.01 -28.83
C GLU A 255 -11.45 6.24 -28.93
N VAL A 256 -12.72 6.07 -29.31
CA VAL A 256 -13.69 7.16 -29.41
C VAL A 256 -13.86 7.84 -28.05
N LEU A 257 -14.05 7.08 -26.97
CA LEU A 257 -14.27 7.63 -25.64
C LEU A 257 -13.01 8.24 -25.03
N PHE A 258 -11.82 7.67 -25.25
CA PHE A 258 -10.56 8.30 -24.81
C PHE A 258 -10.29 9.60 -25.56
N SER A 259 -10.58 9.65 -26.87
CA SER A 259 -10.43 10.88 -27.66
C SER A 259 -11.40 11.95 -27.17
N ARG A 260 -12.66 11.56 -26.89
CA ARG A 260 -13.66 12.45 -26.30
C ARG A 260 -13.20 12.96 -24.93
N PHE A 261 -12.73 12.08 -24.05
CA PHE A 261 -12.14 12.46 -22.77
C PHE A 261 -11.00 13.46 -22.93
N LEU A 262 -10.04 13.23 -23.83
CA LEU A 262 -8.90 14.14 -24.04
C LEU A 262 -9.30 15.50 -24.60
N ASN A 263 -10.38 15.59 -25.39
CA ASN A 263 -10.87 16.86 -25.92
C ASN A 263 -11.48 17.78 -24.84
N HIS A 264 -11.85 17.22 -23.68
CA HIS A 264 -12.61 17.94 -22.66
C HIS A 264 -11.96 17.93 -21.28
N ALA A 265 -11.11 16.95 -20.99
CA ALA A 265 -10.28 16.96 -19.80
C ALA A 265 -9.34 18.17 -19.85
N PRO A 266 -9.18 18.92 -18.75
CA PRO A 266 -8.20 19.99 -18.71
C PRO A 266 -6.82 19.39 -18.95
N ALA A 267 -6.18 19.84 -20.04
CA ALA A 267 -4.85 19.37 -20.43
C ALA A 267 -3.82 19.66 -19.33
N ASP A 268 -4.05 20.71 -18.54
CA ASP A 268 -3.26 21.10 -17.39
C ASP A 268 -3.69 20.38 -16.10
N GLY A 269 -2.92 19.36 -15.73
CA GLY A 269 -2.90 18.82 -14.37
C GLY A 269 -3.89 17.70 -14.04
N HIS A 270 -4.74 17.27 -14.99
CA HIS A 270 -5.61 16.11 -14.77
C HIS A 270 -4.81 14.80 -14.86
N ARG A 271 -4.72 14.05 -13.76
CA ARG A 271 -3.84 12.86 -13.65
C ARG A 271 -4.10 11.75 -14.67
N LYS A 272 -5.34 11.64 -15.16
CA LYS A 272 -5.75 10.60 -16.13
C LYS A 272 -5.44 10.96 -17.59
N VAL A 273 -5.05 12.20 -17.89
CA VAL A 273 -4.74 12.64 -19.27
C VAL A 273 -3.50 11.95 -19.83
N PRO A 274 -2.35 11.89 -19.11
CA PRO A 274 -1.21 11.08 -19.53
C PRO A 274 -1.57 9.61 -19.80
N GLU A 275 -2.36 9.01 -18.89
CA GLU A 275 -2.80 7.61 -19.02
C GLU A 275 -3.62 7.37 -20.28
N ALA A 276 -4.57 8.26 -20.60
CA ALA A 276 -5.38 8.15 -21.80
C ALA A 276 -4.51 8.18 -23.07
N HIS A 277 -3.47 9.03 -23.11
CA HIS A 277 -2.51 9.01 -24.21
C HIS A 277 -1.76 7.68 -24.30
N PHE A 278 -1.25 7.15 -23.18
CA PHE A 278 -0.56 5.86 -23.20
C PHE A 278 -1.46 4.73 -23.71
N ILE A 279 -2.74 4.71 -23.30
CA ILE A 279 -3.72 3.72 -23.75
C ILE A 279 -4.05 3.90 -25.23
N LEU A 280 -4.23 5.12 -25.73
CA LEU A 280 -4.44 5.37 -27.17
C LEU A 280 -3.25 4.90 -28.02
N GLY A 281 -2.02 5.10 -27.53
CA GLY A 281 -0.83 4.55 -28.17
C GLY A 281 -0.86 3.02 -28.23
N LEU A 282 -1.28 2.36 -27.16
CA LEU A 282 -1.46 0.89 -27.13
C LEU A 282 -2.58 0.44 -28.08
N ILE A 283 -3.71 1.15 -28.14
CA ILE A 283 -4.81 0.87 -29.08
C ILE A 283 -4.32 0.94 -30.53
N ALA A 284 -3.56 1.98 -30.89
CA ALA A 284 -3.00 2.14 -32.24
C ALA A 284 -2.14 0.93 -32.65
N LEU A 285 -1.34 0.38 -31.73
CA LEU A 285 -0.52 -0.80 -31.98
C LEU A 285 -1.35 -2.09 -32.03
N ARG A 286 -2.34 -2.27 -31.16
CA ARG A 286 -3.21 -3.47 -31.11
C ARG A 286 -4.11 -3.63 -32.33
N LYS A 287 -4.65 -2.52 -32.85
CA LYS A 287 -5.42 -2.54 -34.11
C LYS A 287 -4.62 -3.10 -35.28
N ILE A 288 -3.30 -3.02 -35.22
CA ILE A 288 -2.46 -3.79 -36.12
C ILE A 288 -2.49 -5.26 -35.72
N THR A 289 -2.06 -5.65 -34.53
CA THR A 289 -1.87 -7.09 -34.20
C THR A 289 -3.10 -7.96 -34.39
N ASP A 290 -4.31 -7.43 -34.14
CA ASP A 290 -5.52 -8.25 -33.97
C ASP A 290 -6.45 -8.28 -35.19
N GLY A 291 -6.11 -7.54 -36.26
CA GLY A 291 -6.94 -7.47 -37.47
C GLY A 291 -7.09 -8.83 -38.19
N PRO A 292 -8.31 -9.21 -38.64
CA PRO A 292 -8.62 -10.52 -39.23
C PRO A 292 -7.90 -10.81 -40.57
N GLN A 293 -7.22 -9.82 -41.14
CA GLN A 293 -6.41 -9.99 -42.35
C GLN A 293 -4.92 -10.08 -42.01
N ARG A 294 -4.50 -11.23 -41.46
CA ARG A 294 -3.10 -11.68 -41.47
C ARG A 294 -2.65 -12.11 -42.87
N THR A 295 -2.96 -11.33 -43.90
CA THR A 295 -2.36 -11.58 -45.22
C THR A 295 -0.88 -11.19 -45.12
N LYS A 296 0.01 -12.12 -45.50
CA LYS A 296 1.49 -12.01 -45.41
C LYS A 296 2.08 -10.76 -46.11
N LYS A 297 1.25 -9.97 -46.79
CA LYS A 297 1.58 -8.74 -47.50
C LYS A 297 1.16 -7.47 -46.76
N ARG A 298 0.95 -7.52 -45.44
CA ARG A 298 0.76 -6.29 -44.68
C ARG A 298 1.96 -5.39 -44.89
N THR A 299 1.73 -4.25 -45.53
CA THR A 299 2.77 -3.34 -45.94
C THR A 299 3.47 -2.79 -44.71
N LYS A 300 4.80 -2.89 -44.69
CA LYS A 300 5.71 -2.23 -43.72
C LYS A 300 5.27 -0.79 -43.38
N GLY A 301 4.60 -0.11 -44.31
CA GLY A 301 3.98 1.20 -44.12
C GLY A 301 2.87 1.27 -43.05
N VAL A 302 2.01 0.26 -42.89
CA VAL A 302 0.94 0.27 -41.88
C VAL A 302 1.53 0.19 -40.47
N ILE A 303 2.50 -0.71 -40.26
CA ILE A 303 3.23 -0.86 -38.98
C ILE A 303 3.95 0.45 -38.65
N LYS A 304 4.68 1.03 -39.60
CA LYS A 304 5.35 2.31 -39.43
C LYS A 304 4.36 3.44 -39.07
N LYS A 305 3.19 3.49 -39.72
CA LYS A 305 2.16 4.49 -39.43
C LYS A 305 1.65 4.39 -37.99
N ALA A 306 1.28 3.20 -37.51
CA ALA A 306 0.81 3.06 -36.13
C ALA A 306 1.94 3.26 -35.12
N GLY A 307 3.17 2.81 -35.41
CA GLY A 307 4.34 3.10 -34.58
C GLY A 307 4.54 4.60 -34.39
N SER A 308 4.41 5.38 -35.47
CA SER A 308 4.47 6.84 -35.40
C SER A 308 3.35 7.46 -34.56
N VAL A 309 2.11 6.95 -34.67
CA VAL A 309 0.96 7.43 -33.87
C VAL A 309 1.18 7.09 -32.38
N ALA A 310 1.59 5.87 -32.09
CA ALA A 310 1.88 5.39 -30.74
C ALA A 310 3.03 6.16 -30.09
N ALA A 311 4.10 6.46 -30.84
CA ALA A 311 5.22 7.27 -30.38
C ALA A 311 4.81 8.73 -30.13
N ALA A 312 3.88 9.28 -30.91
CA ALA A 312 3.32 10.61 -30.67
C ALA A 312 2.54 10.65 -29.35
N HIS A 313 1.70 9.65 -29.11
CA HIS A 313 0.98 9.55 -27.83
C HIS A 313 1.90 9.31 -26.62
N LEU A 314 2.97 8.52 -26.75
CA LEU A 314 3.96 8.38 -25.69
C LEU A 314 4.60 9.73 -25.33
N ARG A 315 5.01 10.50 -26.35
CA ARG A 315 5.59 11.84 -26.15
C ARG A 315 4.64 12.77 -25.42
N GLU A 316 3.41 12.85 -25.91
CA GLU A 316 2.39 13.73 -25.34
C GLU A 316 2.08 13.35 -23.89
N GLY A 317 1.88 12.05 -23.62
CA GLY A 317 1.62 11.57 -22.27
C GLY A 317 2.77 11.84 -21.30
N VAL A 318 4.03 11.68 -21.73
CA VAL A 318 5.20 12.00 -20.90
C VAL A 318 5.29 13.50 -20.61
N ALA A 319 5.10 14.36 -21.61
CA ALA A 319 5.12 15.81 -21.43
C ALA A 319 4.03 16.27 -20.45
N LEU A 320 2.81 15.75 -20.59
CA LEU A 320 1.69 16.11 -19.71
C LEU A 320 1.87 15.57 -18.28
N LEU A 321 2.56 14.44 -18.10
CA LEU A 321 2.85 13.89 -16.77
C LEU A 321 3.77 14.80 -15.95
N GLU A 322 4.65 15.57 -16.59
CA GLU A 322 5.50 16.56 -15.92
C GLU A 322 4.71 17.72 -15.30
N HIS A 323 3.50 17.99 -15.82
CA HIS A 323 2.60 19.02 -15.31
C HIS A 323 1.63 18.52 -14.22
N VAL A 324 1.52 17.21 -14.01
CA VAL A 324 0.67 16.66 -12.93
C VAL A 324 1.36 16.87 -11.57
N PRO A 325 0.69 17.40 -10.53
CA PRO A 325 1.29 17.53 -9.20
C PRO A 325 1.82 16.20 -8.64
N PRO A 326 2.97 16.17 -7.94
CA PRO A 326 3.60 14.92 -7.49
C PRO A 326 2.68 13.95 -6.72
N PHE A 327 1.83 14.46 -5.82
CA PHE A 327 0.90 13.62 -5.05
C PHE A 327 -0.19 12.96 -5.91
N LEU A 328 -0.43 13.45 -7.14
CA LEU A 328 -1.38 12.88 -8.10
C LEU A 328 -0.73 11.88 -9.07
N ARG A 329 0.60 11.78 -9.13
CA ARG A 329 1.32 10.92 -10.09
C ARG A 329 1.25 9.42 -9.77
N GLY A 330 0.71 9.03 -8.61
CA GLY A 330 0.87 7.68 -8.07
C GLY A 330 2.29 7.49 -7.54
N GLY A 331 2.46 7.00 -6.32
CA GLY A 331 3.77 7.02 -5.65
C GLY A 331 4.85 6.26 -6.42
N SER A 332 5.86 6.95 -6.95
CA SER A 332 7.12 6.45 -7.57
C SER A 332 7.04 5.38 -8.67
N GLN A 333 5.91 4.71 -8.89
CA GLN A 333 5.76 3.67 -9.88
C GLN A 333 5.40 4.30 -11.22
N GLU A 334 6.25 4.05 -12.21
CA GLU A 334 5.94 4.37 -13.61
C GLU A 334 4.60 3.75 -14.00
N SER A 335 3.80 4.50 -14.77
CA SER A 335 2.53 4.02 -15.30
C SER A 335 2.69 2.68 -16.01
N PRO A 336 1.89 1.64 -15.66
CA PRO A 336 1.98 0.35 -16.34
C PRO A 336 1.62 0.46 -17.83
N ASN A 337 0.75 1.40 -18.21
CA ASN A 337 0.40 1.65 -19.60
C ASN A 337 1.56 2.30 -20.35
N ARG A 338 2.26 3.25 -19.71
CA ARG A 338 3.48 3.84 -20.27
C ARG A 338 4.55 2.77 -20.53
N THR A 339 4.88 1.98 -19.52
CA THR A 339 5.90 0.92 -19.64
C THR A 339 5.52 -0.09 -20.71
N ALA A 340 4.23 -0.47 -20.80
CA ALA A 340 3.74 -1.35 -21.85
C ALA A 340 3.91 -0.72 -23.25
N LEU A 341 3.57 0.56 -23.40
CA LEU A 341 3.69 1.28 -24.68
C LEU A 341 5.15 1.40 -25.14
N GLU A 342 6.05 1.78 -24.23
CA GLU A 342 7.50 1.83 -24.49
C GLU A 342 8.03 0.46 -24.95
N ARG A 343 7.63 -0.63 -24.27
CA ARG A 343 8.01 -2.00 -24.67
C ARG A 343 7.48 -2.36 -26.06
N MET A 344 6.23 -2.04 -26.38
CA MET A 344 5.67 -2.34 -27.70
C MET A 344 6.35 -1.53 -28.81
N LEU A 345 6.70 -0.27 -28.57
CA LEU A 345 7.46 0.56 -29.51
C LEU A 345 8.85 -0.01 -29.78
N MET A 346 9.57 -0.45 -28.74
CA MET A 346 10.86 -1.12 -28.89
C MET A 346 10.77 -2.37 -29.77
N LEU A 347 9.72 -3.17 -29.61
CA LEU A 347 9.53 -4.42 -30.38
C LEU A 347 9.32 -4.18 -31.87
N ILE A 348 8.76 -3.03 -32.28
CA ILE A 348 8.57 -2.69 -33.70
C ILE A 348 9.74 -1.90 -34.29
N GLY A 349 10.83 -1.75 -33.54
CA GLY A 349 12.05 -1.04 -33.98
C GLY A 349 11.95 0.47 -33.92
N GLU A 350 10.90 1.02 -33.29
CA GLU A 350 10.82 2.44 -32.97
C GLU A 350 11.63 2.66 -31.68
N THR A 351 12.66 3.50 -31.75
CA THR A 351 13.46 3.83 -30.57
C THR A 351 12.62 4.74 -29.67
N PRO A 352 12.30 4.33 -28.42
CA PRO A 352 11.77 5.26 -27.44
C PRO A 352 12.78 6.39 -27.31
N LEU A 353 12.30 7.63 -27.21
CA LEU A 353 13.18 8.78 -26.95
C LEU A 353 14.10 8.43 -25.79
N SER A 354 15.41 8.39 -26.05
CA SER A 354 16.40 8.28 -24.99
C SER A 354 16.19 9.49 -24.07
N SER A 355 15.76 9.24 -22.84
CA SER A 355 15.77 10.25 -21.79
C SER A 355 17.15 10.91 -21.78
N GLY A 356 17.18 12.23 -21.87
CA GLY A 356 18.42 12.99 -21.77
C GLY A 356 19.18 12.61 -20.49
N LYS A 357 20.45 12.26 -20.63
CA LYS A 357 21.36 11.83 -19.53
C LYS A 357 21.32 12.81 -18.34
N ALA A 358 21.07 12.28 -17.14
CA ALA A 358 21.54 12.86 -15.88
C ALA A 358 22.66 11.96 -15.31
N ILE A 359 23.84 12.55 -15.07
CA ILE A 359 25.05 11.88 -14.55
C ILE A 359 25.26 12.33 -13.09
N ALA A 360 25.48 11.38 -12.17
CA ALA A 360 26.38 11.58 -11.03
C ALA A 360 26.84 10.23 -10.45
N THR A 361 28.15 10.00 -10.43
CA THR A 361 28.84 8.94 -9.69
C THR A 361 29.54 9.54 -8.48
N SER A 362 29.56 8.85 -7.33
CA SER A 362 30.43 9.19 -6.19
C SER A 362 31.18 7.96 -5.68
N PRO A 363 32.51 8.01 -5.47
CA PRO A 363 33.30 6.96 -4.86
C PRO A 363 33.69 7.30 -3.41
N ASN A 364 33.50 6.36 -2.47
CA ASN A 364 34.49 5.99 -1.45
C ASN A 364 33.93 4.96 -0.46
N ALA A 365 34.56 3.79 -0.38
CA ALA A 365 34.26 2.74 0.59
C ALA A 365 35.28 2.78 1.76
N LYS A 366 34.80 3.09 2.97
CA LYS A 366 35.51 2.83 4.24
C LYS A 366 35.12 1.46 4.81
N LYS A 367 35.92 0.92 5.73
CA LYS A 367 35.69 -0.37 6.42
C LYS A 367 34.51 -0.29 7.39
N TRP A 368 33.58 -1.25 7.32
CA TRP A 368 32.36 -1.31 8.14
C TRP A 368 32.34 -2.52 9.08
N GLY A 369 31.93 -2.28 10.31
CA GLY A 369 31.81 -3.27 11.39
C GLY A 369 31.37 -2.59 12.68
N GLY A 370 30.16 -2.03 12.68
CA GLY A 370 29.60 -1.32 13.85
C GLY A 370 28.28 -0.59 13.60
N GLU A 371 28.01 -0.16 12.36
CA GLU A 371 26.90 0.78 12.07
C GLU A 371 25.55 0.13 11.69
N PHE A 372 25.46 -1.20 11.52
CA PHE A 372 24.19 -1.89 11.16
C PHE A 372 23.03 -1.66 12.16
N VAL A 373 23.34 -1.16 13.36
CA VAL A 373 22.36 -0.97 14.43
C VAL A 373 22.18 0.50 14.84
N SER A 374 22.95 1.44 14.28
CA SER A 374 22.81 2.88 14.54
C SER A 374 21.92 3.54 13.49
N GLY A 375 20.95 4.35 13.93
CA GLY A 375 20.07 5.13 13.05
C GLY A 375 18.57 4.83 13.25
N PRO A 376 17.69 5.82 12.97
CA PRO A 376 16.25 5.66 13.09
C PRO A 376 15.74 4.62 12.08
N ARG A 377 14.92 3.68 12.55
CA ARG A 377 14.29 2.66 11.71
C ARG A 377 13.15 3.29 10.89
N ARG A 378 13.11 3.02 9.58
CA ARG A 378 11.89 3.24 8.78
C ARG A 378 10.78 2.32 9.33
N HIS A 379 9.54 2.81 9.37
CA HIS A 379 8.44 2.13 10.04
C HIS A 379 8.25 0.69 9.49
N LEU A 380 8.22 -0.32 10.37
CA LEU A 380 8.05 -1.74 10.02
C LEU A 380 6.58 -2.06 9.68
N GLU A 381 6.02 -1.45 8.64
CA GLU A 381 4.65 -1.74 8.16
C GLU A 381 4.50 -3.18 7.66
N LEU A 382 5.59 -3.81 7.20
CA LEU A 382 5.62 -5.22 6.78
C LEU A 382 5.36 -6.23 7.91
N ARG A 383 5.36 -5.79 9.18
CA ARG A 383 5.02 -6.67 10.32
C ARG A 383 3.53 -6.71 10.62
N SER A 384 2.74 -5.68 10.30
CA SER A 384 1.28 -5.73 10.48
C SER A 384 0.63 -6.84 9.64
N ASP A 385 1.22 -7.19 8.49
CA ASP A 385 0.77 -8.32 7.66
C ASP A 385 0.99 -9.68 8.33
N THR A 386 1.85 -9.77 9.36
CA THR A 386 2.07 -11.05 10.06
C THR A 386 0.91 -11.46 10.96
N SER A 387 0.05 -10.54 11.45
CA SER A 387 -1.14 -10.96 12.21
C SER A 387 -2.21 -11.55 11.28
N MET A 388 -2.38 -10.98 10.09
CA MET A 388 -3.26 -11.48 9.02
C MET A 388 -2.77 -12.82 8.45
N LEU A 389 -1.47 -12.94 8.13
CA LEU A 389 -0.91 -14.21 7.68
C LEU A 389 -0.95 -15.29 8.78
N ARG A 390 -0.89 -14.90 10.05
CA ARG A 390 -1.05 -15.82 11.19
C ARG A 390 -2.51 -16.19 11.47
N SER A 391 -3.49 -15.32 11.25
CA SER A 391 -4.91 -15.71 11.33
C SER A 391 -5.23 -16.71 10.23
N MET A 392 -4.78 -16.45 9.00
CA MET A 392 -4.89 -17.38 7.87
C MET A 392 -4.16 -18.70 8.12
N TRP A 393 -3.01 -18.68 8.82
CA TRP A 393 -2.28 -19.90 9.18
C TRP A 393 -2.94 -20.68 10.33
N ARG A 394 -3.50 -20.01 11.34
CA ARG A 394 -4.27 -20.65 12.43
C ARG A 394 -5.55 -21.28 11.89
N GLU A 395 -6.24 -20.58 10.99
CA GLU A 395 -7.43 -21.07 10.28
C GLU A 395 -7.08 -22.22 9.33
N ARG A 396 -5.93 -22.16 8.65
CA ARG A 396 -5.40 -23.28 7.85
C ARG A 396 -4.97 -24.48 8.68
N ILE A 397 -4.35 -24.31 9.85
CA ILE A 397 -4.03 -25.47 10.70
C ILE A 397 -5.29 -26.10 11.28
N ALA A 398 -6.30 -25.29 11.66
CA ALA A 398 -7.60 -25.79 12.09
C ALA A 398 -8.29 -26.60 10.97
N THR A 399 -8.34 -26.06 9.75
CA THR A 399 -8.91 -26.73 8.59
C THR A 399 -8.05 -27.89 8.06
N THR A 400 -6.72 -27.86 8.21
CA THR A 400 -5.82 -28.96 7.79
C THR A 400 -5.85 -30.12 8.79
N ALA A 401 -6.09 -29.85 10.08
CA ALA A 401 -6.34 -30.89 11.08
C ALA A 401 -7.70 -31.60 10.85
N GLU A 402 -8.71 -30.87 10.34
CA GLU A 402 -10.00 -31.45 9.91
C GLU A 402 -9.91 -32.13 8.53
N SER A 403 -9.15 -31.57 7.58
CA SER A 403 -9.04 -32.12 6.22
C SER A 403 -8.06 -33.29 6.10
N ALA A 404 -7.09 -33.43 7.01
CA ALA A 404 -6.25 -34.63 7.10
C ALA A 404 -7.06 -35.88 7.50
N TYR A 405 -8.28 -35.72 8.00
CA TYR A 405 -9.21 -36.81 8.27
C TYR A 405 -10.07 -37.18 7.04
N ASN A 406 -10.16 -36.32 6.01
CA ASN A 406 -11.04 -36.54 4.88
C ASN A 406 -10.39 -36.19 3.53
N THR A 407 -10.09 -37.28 2.83
CA THR A 407 -10.12 -37.45 1.37
C THR A 407 -8.90 -37.06 0.52
N LYS A 408 -8.43 -38.12 -0.15
CA LYS A 408 -7.56 -38.15 -1.31
C LYS A 408 -8.20 -37.45 -2.52
N GLY A 409 -7.38 -36.66 -3.23
CA GLY A 409 -7.35 -36.63 -4.70
C GLY A 409 -8.07 -35.49 -5.43
N ARG A 410 -7.29 -34.59 -6.07
CA ARG A 410 -7.40 -34.14 -7.49
C ARG A 410 -6.44 -32.97 -7.77
N THR A 411 -5.46 -33.14 -8.67
CA THR A 411 -5.34 -32.74 -10.09
C THR A 411 -4.87 -31.31 -10.38
N ASN A 412 -3.58 -31.24 -10.71
CA ASN A 412 -2.82 -30.41 -11.66
C ASN A 412 -3.47 -29.19 -12.34
N ILE A 413 -2.92 -28.03 -12.02
CA ILE A 413 -2.91 -26.80 -12.83
C ILE A 413 -1.49 -26.64 -13.39
N PRO A 414 -1.27 -26.34 -14.68
CA PRO A 414 0.07 -26.21 -15.24
C PRO A 414 0.72 -24.90 -14.78
N SER A 415 1.61 -25.01 -13.79
CA SER A 415 2.51 -23.93 -13.35
C SER A 415 3.80 -24.02 -14.15
N SER A 416 3.94 -23.25 -15.22
CA SER A 416 5.16 -23.26 -16.05
C SER A 416 5.56 -21.84 -16.46
N ILE A 417 5.86 -21.01 -15.47
CA ILE A 417 6.94 -20.02 -15.62
C ILE A 417 8.10 -20.58 -14.81
N THR A 418 8.97 -21.33 -15.48
CA THR A 418 10.19 -21.83 -14.86
C THR A 418 11.03 -20.62 -14.46
N PRO A 419 11.37 -20.46 -13.16
CA PRO A 419 12.22 -19.34 -12.74
C PRO A 419 13.55 -19.41 -13.50
N PRO A 420 14.19 -18.25 -13.78
CA PRO A 420 15.52 -18.24 -14.37
C PRO A 420 16.43 -19.10 -13.51
N ARG A 421 16.94 -20.19 -14.11
CA ARG A 421 17.73 -21.19 -13.39
C ARG A 421 18.99 -20.50 -12.87
N GLN A 422 19.14 -20.38 -11.55
CA GLN A 422 20.41 -19.99 -10.94
C GLN A 422 21.44 -21.03 -11.38
N SER A 423 22.31 -20.66 -12.31
CA SER A 423 23.39 -21.54 -12.75
C SER A 423 24.34 -21.70 -11.56
N SER A 424 24.59 -22.95 -11.17
CA SER A 424 25.60 -23.26 -10.16
C SER A 424 26.97 -22.97 -10.75
N VAL A 425 27.40 -21.72 -10.66
CA VAL A 425 28.76 -21.32 -11.03
C VAL A 425 29.67 -21.86 -9.93
N SER A 426 30.24 -23.03 -10.17
CA SER A 426 31.31 -23.59 -9.35
C SER A 426 32.56 -22.73 -9.52
N SER A 427 32.86 -21.87 -8.56
CA SER A 427 34.08 -21.05 -8.60
C SER A 427 34.86 -21.13 -7.28
N LYS A 428 36.02 -21.81 -7.33
CA LYS A 428 37.17 -21.59 -6.44
C LYS A 428 38.01 -20.36 -6.85
N ALA A 429 37.45 -19.46 -7.67
CA ALA A 429 38.07 -18.17 -7.97
C ALA A 429 37.63 -17.14 -6.92
N ASN A 430 38.56 -16.30 -6.47
CA ASN A 430 38.30 -15.16 -5.58
C ASN A 430 37.40 -14.13 -6.27
N ASN A 431 36.13 -14.44 -6.43
CA ASN A 431 35.16 -13.54 -7.03
C ASN A 431 34.94 -12.36 -6.09
N ILE A 432 35.39 -11.18 -6.53
CA ILE A 432 35.14 -9.92 -5.84
C ILE A 432 33.66 -9.59 -6.09
N PHE A 433 32.83 -9.79 -5.07
CA PHE A 433 31.42 -9.36 -5.10
C PHE A 433 31.32 -7.86 -4.83
N THR A 434 30.47 -7.17 -5.58
CA THR A 434 30.19 -5.76 -5.35
C THR A 434 29.00 -5.61 -4.38
N PRO A 435 29.12 -4.83 -3.29
CA PRO A 435 28.02 -4.59 -2.35
C PRO A 435 26.82 -3.91 -3.02
N ALA A 436 25.60 -4.29 -2.62
CA ALA A 436 24.33 -3.71 -3.04
C ALA A 436 23.43 -3.39 -1.83
N THR A 437 22.42 -2.54 -2.03
CA THR A 437 21.36 -2.23 -1.04
C THR A 437 20.00 -2.77 -1.51
N ILE A 438 19.02 -2.90 -0.61
CA ILE A 438 17.67 -3.35 -0.96
C ILE A 438 17.04 -2.40 -1.98
N ASP A 439 17.17 -1.10 -1.75
CA ASP A 439 16.64 -0.06 -2.64
C ASP A 439 17.22 -0.17 -4.06
N GLU A 440 18.54 -0.35 -4.17
CA GLU A 440 19.21 -0.55 -5.47
C GLU A 440 18.68 -1.80 -6.19
N LEU A 441 18.54 -2.92 -5.48
CA LEU A 441 18.05 -4.18 -6.05
C LEU A 441 16.58 -4.09 -6.47
N PHE A 442 15.76 -3.39 -5.69
CA PHE A 442 14.30 -3.33 -5.88
C PHE A 442 13.91 -2.30 -6.94
N SER A 443 14.76 -1.30 -7.20
CA SER A 443 14.54 -0.30 -8.25
C SER A 443 14.36 -0.91 -9.66
N ALA A 444 14.85 -2.13 -9.89
CA ALA A 444 14.69 -2.82 -11.16
C ALA A 444 13.24 -3.28 -11.46
N LEU A 445 12.37 -3.38 -10.43
CA LEU A 445 10.95 -3.75 -10.50
C LEU A 445 10.67 -4.96 -11.43
N LYS A 446 11.56 -5.95 -11.46
CA LYS A 446 11.44 -7.13 -12.33
C LYS A 446 12.15 -8.34 -11.71
N ASP A 447 11.75 -9.52 -12.16
CA ASP A 447 12.46 -10.76 -11.88
C ASP A 447 13.89 -10.69 -12.43
N HIS A 448 14.88 -10.66 -11.54
CA HIS A 448 16.27 -10.53 -11.92
C HIS A 448 17.24 -11.12 -10.90
N VAL A 449 18.22 -11.89 -11.39
CA VAL A 449 19.34 -12.38 -10.59
C VAL A 449 20.52 -11.42 -10.78
N PHE A 450 20.91 -10.76 -9.71
CA PHE A 450 21.98 -9.76 -9.71
C PHE A 450 23.35 -10.43 -9.53
N THR A 451 23.89 -11.03 -10.60
CA THR A 451 25.17 -11.75 -10.58
C THR A 451 26.36 -10.85 -10.21
N GLY A 452 27.27 -11.36 -9.38
CA GLY A 452 28.44 -10.61 -8.91
C GLY A 452 28.13 -9.55 -7.85
N ARG A 453 26.89 -9.51 -7.37
CA ARG A 453 26.45 -8.62 -6.28
C ARG A 453 26.32 -9.40 -4.97
N VAL A 454 26.55 -8.71 -3.86
CA VAL A 454 26.29 -9.22 -2.51
C VAL A 454 25.51 -8.19 -1.73
N ILE A 455 24.52 -8.64 -0.96
CA ILE A 455 23.84 -7.79 0.00
C ILE A 455 24.03 -8.34 1.41
N GLU A 456 24.32 -7.44 2.35
CA GLU A 456 24.49 -7.76 3.76
C GLU A 456 23.24 -7.29 4.52
N CYS A 457 22.59 -8.22 5.20
CA CYS A 457 21.34 -7.95 5.90
C CYS A 457 21.31 -8.56 7.30
N ILE A 458 20.40 -8.07 8.13
CA ILE A 458 20.05 -8.65 9.42
C ILE A 458 18.63 -9.18 9.38
N VAL A 459 18.43 -10.40 9.87
CA VAL A 459 17.08 -10.98 10.05
C VAL A 459 16.37 -10.18 11.13
N VAL A 460 15.17 -9.67 10.82
CA VAL A 460 14.37 -8.90 11.78
C VAL A 460 13.02 -9.54 12.10
N SER A 461 12.58 -10.56 11.38
CA SER A 461 11.40 -11.34 11.80
C SER A 461 11.70 -12.84 11.89
N VAL A 462 10.85 -13.56 12.62
CA VAL A 462 11.00 -15.00 12.79
C VAL A 462 10.60 -15.70 11.48
N PRO A 463 11.42 -16.63 10.94
CA PRO A 463 11.04 -17.43 9.79
C PRO A 463 9.74 -18.18 10.00
N SER A 464 8.85 -18.05 9.02
CA SER A 464 7.56 -18.73 8.97
C SER A 464 7.51 -19.62 7.74
N PHE A 465 7.07 -20.87 7.90
CA PHE A 465 6.94 -21.81 6.78
C PHE A 465 5.54 -21.70 6.17
N ASN A 466 5.46 -21.46 4.86
CA ASN A 466 4.20 -21.28 4.14
C ASN A 466 3.77 -22.50 3.31
N GLY A 467 4.43 -23.65 3.49
CA GLY A 467 4.18 -24.88 2.74
C GLY A 467 5.25 -25.20 1.69
N SER A 468 5.89 -24.17 1.10
CA SER A 468 6.92 -24.36 0.07
C SER A 468 8.22 -23.61 0.31
N SER A 469 8.21 -22.63 1.21
CA SER A 469 9.37 -21.79 1.53
C SER A 469 9.29 -21.29 2.97
N PHE A 470 10.45 -20.91 3.50
CA PHE A 470 10.53 -20.09 4.71
C PHE A 470 10.51 -18.61 4.33
N GLN A 471 9.55 -17.87 4.87
CA GLN A 471 9.41 -16.43 4.66
C GLN A 471 9.69 -15.65 5.93
N PHE A 472 10.46 -14.57 5.80
CA PHE A 472 10.76 -13.62 6.86
C PHE A 472 11.14 -12.26 6.27
N VAL A 473 11.43 -11.31 7.15
CA VAL A 473 11.84 -9.94 6.82
C VAL A 473 13.29 -9.78 7.25
N ILE A 474 14.08 -9.17 6.37
CA ILE A 474 15.46 -8.75 6.61
C ILE A 474 15.56 -7.23 6.47
N GLU A 475 16.55 -6.62 7.10
CA GLU A 475 16.93 -5.21 6.92
C GLU A 475 18.37 -5.13 6.41
N ASP A 476 18.65 -4.27 5.44
CA ASP A 476 20.03 -3.98 5.03
C ASP A 476 20.71 -2.94 5.93
N SER A 477 21.91 -2.48 5.54
CA SER A 477 22.67 -1.45 6.26
C SER A 477 21.97 -0.09 6.30
N GLN A 478 21.04 0.19 5.38
CA GLN A 478 20.26 1.43 5.32
C GLN A 478 18.93 1.32 6.09
N ARG A 479 18.69 0.19 6.79
CA ARG A 479 17.42 -0.13 7.47
C ARG A 479 16.25 -0.27 6.52
N GLU A 480 16.48 -0.54 5.24
CA GLU A 480 15.40 -0.86 4.31
C GLU A 480 14.92 -2.28 4.57
N PRO A 481 13.63 -2.52 4.83
CA PRO A 481 13.12 -3.85 5.04
C PRO A 481 12.79 -4.54 3.72
N ALA A 482 13.12 -5.83 3.58
CA ALA A 482 12.72 -6.66 2.46
C ALA A 482 12.12 -7.99 2.94
N ARG A 483 11.06 -8.45 2.26
CA ARG A 483 10.59 -9.83 2.37
C ARG A 483 11.60 -10.74 1.66
N ILE A 484 11.92 -11.86 2.28
CA ILE A 484 12.73 -12.92 1.67
C ILE A 484 11.99 -14.26 1.77
N ALA A 485 12.05 -15.04 0.69
CA ALA A 485 11.52 -16.40 0.61
C ALA A 485 12.66 -17.36 0.29
N VAL A 486 12.94 -18.28 1.20
CA VAL A 486 14.01 -19.29 1.08
C VAL A 486 13.39 -20.66 0.85
N TYR A 487 13.67 -21.24 -0.32
CA TYR A 487 13.25 -22.56 -0.73
C TYR A 487 14.32 -23.60 -0.39
N ASP A 488 13.91 -24.85 -0.23
CA ASP A 488 14.80 -26.01 -0.03
C ASP A 488 15.87 -25.82 1.07
N ALA A 489 15.55 -25.02 2.09
CA ALA A 489 16.47 -24.72 3.18
C ALA A 489 16.63 -25.90 4.14
N PRO A 490 17.88 -26.36 4.39
CA PRO A 490 18.12 -27.34 5.42
C PRO A 490 17.64 -26.83 6.78
N GLN A 491 17.03 -27.70 7.58
CA GLN A 491 16.51 -27.32 8.92
C GLN A 491 17.59 -26.68 9.80
N LEU A 492 18.84 -27.14 9.69
CA LEU A 492 19.99 -26.58 10.41
C LEU A 492 20.29 -25.12 10.04
N LEU A 493 20.13 -24.75 8.77
CA LEU A 493 20.29 -23.37 8.33
C LEU A 493 19.14 -22.51 8.88
N MET A 494 17.90 -23.02 8.80
CA MET A 494 16.74 -22.28 9.28
C MET A 494 16.78 -22.02 10.78
N ALA A 495 17.33 -22.96 11.56
CA ALA A 495 17.55 -22.76 13.00
C ALA A 495 18.55 -21.62 13.32
N GLN A 496 19.38 -21.21 12.37
CA GLN A 496 20.36 -20.12 12.53
C GLN A 496 19.80 -18.75 12.13
N LEU A 497 18.81 -18.72 11.24
CA LEU A 497 18.16 -17.52 10.70
C LEU A 497 17.13 -16.94 11.68
N VAL A 498 17.57 -16.57 12.87
CA VAL A 498 16.75 -15.95 13.92
C VAL A 498 16.87 -14.43 13.91
N PRO A 499 15.90 -13.66 14.46
CA PRO A 499 16.04 -12.22 14.57
C PRO A 499 17.35 -11.82 15.26
N GLY A 500 18.10 -10.92 14.62
CA GLY A 500 19.44 -10.49 15.01
C GLY A 500 20.54 -11.14 14.20
N ARG A 501 20.27 -12.22 13.47
CA ARG A 501 21.29 -12.90 12.68
C ARG A 501 21.65 -12.05 11.46
N ALA A 502 22.91 -11.66 11.34
CA ALA A 502 23.45 -11.11 10.11
C ALA A 502 23.67 -12.23 9.07
N LEU A 503 23.45 -11.93 7.80
CA LEU A 503 23.70 -12.81 6.68
C LEU A 503 24.17 -12.03 5.45
N ARG A 504 24.94 -12.68 4.58
CA ARG A 504 25.24 -12.20 3.23
C ARG A 504 24.46 -13.02 2.23
N LEU A 505 23.83 -12.34 1.28
CA LEU A 505 23.13 -12.97 0.18
C LEU A 505 23.91 -12.72 -1.11
N LEU A 506 24.50 -13.79 -1.66
CA LEU A 506 25.29 -13.78 -2.88
C LEU A 506 24.37 -13.89 -4.10
N ASN A 507 24.60 -13.09 -5.14
CA ASN A 507 23.80 -13.08 -6.36
C ASN A 507 22.29 -12.97 -6.09
N PRO A 508 21.83 -11.93 -5.36
CA PRO A 508 20.45 -11.84 -4.90
C PRO A 508 19.47 -11.93 -6.08
N TYR A 509 18.46 -12.78 -5.96
CA TYR A 509 17.37 -12.91 -6.94
C TYR A 509 16.18 -12.11 -6.44
N VAL A 510 15.91 -10.97 -7.09
CA VAL A 510 14.70 -10.18 -6.88
C VAL A 510 13.58 -10.78 -7.70
N ARG A 511 12.41 -10.98 -7.08
CA ARG A 511 11.22 -11.55 -7.71
C ARG A 511 9.99 -10.71 -7.39
N LEU A 512 9.14 -10.54 -8.41
CA LEU A 512 7.75 -10.15 -8.26
C LEU A 512 6.94 -11.40 -7.89
N ALA A 513 6.47 -11.45 -6.66
CA ALA A 513 5.57 -12.50 -6.20
C ALA A 513 4.21 -12.40 -6.93
N ASN A 514 3.41 -13.46 -6.85
CA ASN A 514 2.10 -13.51 -7.52
C ASN A 514 1.11 -12.47 -6.97
N ASP A 515 1.34 -11.97 -5.75
CA ASP A 515 0.58 -10.90 -5.11
C ASP A 515 1.04 -9.50 -5.58
N GLY A 516 1.99 -9.41 -6.51
CA GLY A 516 2.59 -8.17 -7.00
C GLY A 516 3.66 -7.58 -6.08
N SER A 517 3.92 -8.19 -4.92
CA SER A 517 4.95 -7.71 -4.00
C SER A 517 6.36 -8.08 -4.49
N ILE A 518 7.33 -7.19 -4.27
CA ILE A 518 8.73 -7.45 -4.57
C ILE A 518 9.37 -8.12 -3.35
N MET A 519 10.11 -9.20 -3.59
CA MET A 519 10.83 -9.91 -2.55
C MET A 519 12.14 -10.48 -3.06
N LEU A 520 13.03 -10.82 -2.12
CA LEU A 520 14.19 -11.65 -2.40
C LEU A 520 13.79 -13.12 -2.40
N ARG A 521 14.19 -13.85 -3.43
CA ARG A 521 13.98 -15.29 -3.55
C ARG A 521 15.32 -16.00 -3.47
N VAL A 522 15.37 -17.10 -2.74
CA VAL A 522 16.55 -17.95 -2.61
C VAL A 522 16.17 -19.38 -2.91
N ASP A 523 16.62 -19.90 -4.06
CA ASP A 523 16.32 -21.27 -4.47
C ASP A 523 17.36 -22.27 -3.96
N ASN A 524 18.65 -21.89 -3.92
CA ASN A 524 19.72 -22.74 -3.38
C ASN A 524 20.44 -22.07 -2.20
N PRO A 525 19.92 -22.20 -0.97
CA PRO A 525 20.43 -21.47 0.18
C PRO A 525 21.88 -21.82 0.53
N SER A 526 22.31 -23.07 0.33
CA SER A 526 23.69 -23.51 0.62
C SER A 526 24.76 -22.80 -0.19
N SER A 527 24.40 -22.28 -1.37
CA SER A 527 25.31 -21.51 -2.24
C SER A 527 25.07 -20.00 -2.22
N THR A 528 23.94 -19.56 -1.66
CA THR A 528 23.46 -18.16 -1.77
C THR A 528 23.55 -17.44 -0.43
N ILE A 529 23.38 -18.14 0.70
CA ILE A 529 23.34 -17.53 2.03
C ILE A 529 24.61 -17.85 2.80
N GLU A 530 25.34 -16.83 3.22
CA GLU A 530 26.42 -16.93 4.21
C GLU A 530 25.92 -16.38 5.55
N VAL A 531 25.76 -17.25 6.54
CA VAL A 531 25.32 -16.86 7.88
C VAL A 531 26.49 -16.21 8.63
N GLN A 532 26.24 -15.05 9.24
CA GLN A 532 27.24 -14.28 9.98
C GLN A 532 26.93 -14.19 11.48
N THR A 533 27.47 -13.16 12.14
CA THR A 533 27.34 -12.90 13.57
C THR A 533 25.90 -12.69 14.01
N LEU A 534 25.61 -13.03 15.27
CA LEU A 534 24.32 -12.79 15.90
C LEU A 534 24.38 -11.49 16.70
N HIS A 535 23.55 -10.51 16.32
CA HIS A 535 23.39 -9.25 17.05
C HIS A 535 22.27 -9.35 18.09
N ALA A 536 22.47 -8.72 19.24
CA ALA A 536 21.47 -8.64 20.29
C ALA A 536 20.40 -7.58 19.93
N ILE A 537 19.31 -8.03 19.31
CA ILE A 537 18.15 -7.18 18.99
C ILE A 537 16.87 -7.73 19.59
N CYS A 538 15.89 -6.87 19.87
CA CYS A 538 14.58 -7.29 20.34
C CYS A 538 13.80 -8.04 19.25
N TRP A 539 13.26 -9.21 19.54
CA TRP A 539 12.48 -9.98 18.55
C TRP A 539 11.18 -9.29 18.11
N VAL A 540 10.61 -8.39 18.93
CA VAL A 540 9.32 -7.73 18.65
C VAL A 540 9.43 -6.33 18.09
N CYS A 541 10.42 -5.52 18.45
CA CYS A 541 10.60 -4.19 17.86
C CYS A 541 11.92 -4.02 17.08
N ALA A 542 12.77 -5.05 17.10
CA ALA A 542 14.10 -5.07 16.49
C ALA A 542 15.04 -3.96 16.99
N ALA A 543 14.67 -3.24 18.06
CA ALA A 543 15.59 -2.33 18.76
C ALA A 543 16.85 -3.08 19.20
N GLY A 544 18.00 -2.46 18.94
CA GLY A 544 19.29 -2.96 19.42
C GLY A 544 19.43 -2.82 20.92
N GLN A 545 20.42 -3.53 21.47
CA GLN A 545 20.84 -3.34 22.86
C GLN A 545 21.40 -1.93 23.06
N GLN A 546 20.87 -1.19 24.03
CA GLN A 546 21.40 0.13 24.42
C GLN A 546 22.60 -0.05 25.36
N PRO A 547 23.57 0.89 25.37
CA PRO A 547 24.69 0.84 26.32
C PRO A 547 24.17 0.79 27.77
N GLY A 548 24.63 -0.19 28.55
CA GLY A 548 24.21 -0.38 29.95
C GLY A 548 22.91 -1.17 30.16
N GLU A 549 22.11 -1.42 29.13
CA GLU A 549 20.86 -2.17 29.24
C GLU A 549 20.94 -3.53 28.54
N ALA A 550 21.01 -4.62 29.30
CA ALA A 550 20.96 -5.96 28.72
C ALA A 550 19.53 -6.32 28.27
N LEU A 551 19.38 -6.89 27.07
CA LEU A 551 18.08 -7.39 26.61
C LEU A 551 17.63 -8.59 27.46
N LYS A 552 16.34 -8.61 27.80
CA LYS A 552 15.71 -9.69 28.57
C LYS A 552 15.60 -10.94 27.71
N LYS A 553 16.15 -12.05 28.18
CA LYS A 553 16.04 -13.35 27.52
C LYS A 553 14.68 -14.00 27.83
N CYS A 554 14.10 -14.73 26.89
CA CYS A 554 13.00 -15.63 27.19
C CYS A 554 13.44 -16.67 28.23
N ALA A 555 12.70 -16.79 29.34
CA ALA A 555 13.06 -17.70 30.43
C ALA A 555 13.01 -19.19 30.04
N LYS A 556 12.34 -19.53 28.94
CA LYS A 556 12.17 -20.92 28.50
C LYS A 556 13.19 -21.33 27.44
N CYS A 557 13.33 -20.56 26.35
CA CYS A 557 14.25 -20.90 25.26
C CYS A 557 15.61 -20.22 25.36
N HIS A 558 15.75 -19.15 26.13
CA HIS A 558 16.95 -18.32 26.24
C HIS A 558 17.49 -17.71 24.92
N LYS A 559 16.84 -17.97 23.77
CA LYS A 559 17.21 -17.45 22.45
C LYS A 559 16.54 -16.12 22.12
N ALA A 560 15.25 -15.98 22.42
CA ALA A 560 14.54 -14.75 22.14
C ALA A 560 14.93 -13.64 23.11
N LEU A 561 15.17 -12.45 22.56
CA LEU A 561 15.62 -11.26 23.28
C LEU A 561 14.55 -10.17 23.22
N TYR A 562 14.35 -9.46 24.33
CA TYR A 562 13.32 -8.42 24.45
C TYR A 562 13.86 -7.17 25.15
N CYS A 563 13.56 -5.99 24.61
CA CYS A 563 13.89 -4.73 25.29
C CYS A 563 12.97 -4.46 26.49
N SER A 564 11.76 -5.04 26.51
CA SER A 564 10.77 -4.78 27.55
C SER A 564 9.90 -6.01 27.86
N LYS A 565 9.23 -5.96 29.02
CA LYS A 565 8.22 -6.98 29.37
C LYS A 565 7.03 -6.94 28.41
N ARG A 566 6.66 -5.75 27.92
CA ARG A 566 5.61 -5.55 26.91
C ARG A 566 5.93 -6.32 25.63
N CYS A 567 7.13 -6.13 25.08
CA CYS A 567 7.59 -6.88 23.91
C CYS A 567 7.60 -8.39 24.16
N GLN A 568 8.07 -8.85 25.33
CA GLN A 568 8.01 -10.27 25.66
C GLN A 568 6.57 -10.81 25.70
N THR A 569 5.63 -10.09 26.32
CA THR A 569 4.22 -10.52 26.40
C THR A 569 3.59 -10.54 25.02
N GLN A 570 3.83 -9.52 24.19
CA GLN A 570 3.31 -9.46 22.82
C GLN A 570 3.84 -10.60 21.96
N ASP A 571 5.15 -10.91 22.05
CA ASP A 571 5.73 -12.03 21.31
C ASP A 571 5.06 -13.36 21.70
N TRP A 572 4.83 -13.50 23.01
CA TRP A 572 4.25 -14.69 23.61
C TRP A 572 2.78 -14.89 23.23
N SER A 573 1.95 -13.85 23.32
CA SER A 573 0.49 -13.94 23.12
C SER A 573 0.06 -13.72 21.67
N VAL A 574 0.70 -12.80 20.95
CA VAL A 574 0.29 -12.36 19.61
C VAL A 574 1.19 -13.00 18.55
N ASP A 575 2.52 -12.88 18.70
CA ASP A 575 3.45 -13.23 17.63
C ASP A 575 3.81 -14.72 17.54
N GLY A 576 3.18 -15.54 18.38
CA GLY A 576 3.27 -17.00 18.28
C GLY A 576 4.55 -17.59 18.87
N HIS A 577 5.36 -16.81 19.61
CA HIS A 577 6.54 -17.35 20.29
C HIS A 577 6.19 -18.49 21.24
N ARG A 578 5.00 -18.48 21.85
CA ARG A 578 4.51 -19.59 22.70
C ARG A 578 4.64 -20.96 22.00
N PHE A 579 4.37 -21.03 20.70
CA PHE A 579 4.43 -22.28 19.92
C PHE A 579 5.87 -22.62 19.50
N LEU A 580 6.66 -21.62 19.12
CA LEU A 580 8.04 -21.82 18.65
C LEU A 580 9.05 -21.99 19.78
N CYS A 581 8.71 -21.53 20.99
CA CYS A 581 9.60 -21.53 22.15
C CYS A 581 10.14 -22.93 22.47
N ALA A 582 9.34 -23.98 22.31
CA ALA A 582 9.76 -25.34 22.57
C ALA A 582 10.79 -25.85 21.53
N ALA A 583 10.61 -25.50 20.26
CA ALA A 583 11.53 -25.87 19.19
C ALA A 583 12.93 -25.25 19.42
N PHE A 584 12.97 -24.01 19.91
CA PHE A 584 14.22 -23.32 20.21
C PHE A 584 14.98 -23.88 21.43
N ARG A 585 14.36 -24.70 22.29
CA ARG A 585 15.05 -25.30 23.46
C ARG A 585 15.98 -26.46 23.09
N LYS A 586 15.70 -27.15 21.97
CA LYS A 586 16.35 -28.41 21.58
C LYS A 586 17.54 -28.25 20.64
N SER A 587 17.83 -27.01 20.27
CA SER A 587 18.90 -26.58 19.35
C SER A 587 19.88 -25.70 20.07
#